data_AF-A0A8J6NFP6-F1
#
_entry.id   AF-A0A8J6NFP6-F1
#
_cell.length_a   1.000
_cell.length_b   1.000
_cell.length_c   1.000
_cell.angle_alpha   90.00
_cell.angle_beta   90.00
_cell.angle_gamma   90.00
#
_symmetry.space_group_name_H-M   'P 1'
#
loop_
_entity.id
_entity.type
_entity.pdbx_description
1 polymer ?
#
loop_
_entity_poly.entity_id
_entity_poly.type
_entity_poly.pdbx_seq_one_letter_code
_entity_poly.pdbx_strand_id
1 'polypeptide(L)'
;MKNQSDKKASRKKAVALRYDPEKEASPKIVGKGAGLLAEKLLELAKKHNIPIHEDSDLVNILSKLELNEEIPPAAYIAVAEVLAFIYRTNKSYPS
;
A
#
# COMPACT_ATOMS: atom_id res chain seq x y z
N MET A 1 -13.59 36.02 5.05
CA MET A 1 -13.51 34.56 5.27
C MET A 1 -13.68 33.84 3.95
N LYS A 2 -12.61 33.24 3.42
CA LYS A 2 -12.55 32.09 2.49
C LYS A 2 -11.07 31.96 2.10
N ASN A 3 -10.32 31.22 2.90
CA ASN A 3 -8.90 30.95 2.64
C ASN A 3 -8.80 30.09 1.38
N GLN A 4 -8.34 30.70 0.29
CA GLN A 4 -7.95 30.03 -0.94
C GLN A 4 -6.59 29.34 -0.77
N SER A 5 -6.48 28.50 0.27
CA SER A 5 -5.24 27.82 0.65
C SER A 5 -5.36 26.30 0.61
N ASP A 6 -6.43 25.75 0.05
CA ASP A 6 -6.47 24.35 -0.39
C ASP A 6 -5.81 24.24 -1.77
N LYS A 7 -4.54 24.70 -1.85
CA LYS A 7 -3.67 24.38 -2.97
C LYS A 7 -3.69 22.87 -3.11
N LYS A 8 -3.93 22.42 -4.34
CA LYS A 8 -3.66 21.13 -5.02
C LYS A 8 -2.38 20.36 -4.58
N ALA A 9 -2.05 20.30 -3.30
CA ALA A 9 -1.05 19.41 -2.76
C ALA A 9 -1.69 18.02 -2.75
N SER A 10 -1.15 17.12 -3.57
CA SER A 10 -1.44 15.70 -3.52
C SER A 10 -1.42 15.26 -2.05
N ARG A 11 -2.59 15.02 -1.45
CA ARG A 11 -2.65 14.54 -0.07
C ARG A 11 -2.01 13.16 -0.08
N LYS A 12 -0.95 12.98 0.71
CA LYS A 12 -0.21 11.72 0.82
C LYS A 12 -1.20 10.58 1.05
N LYS A 13 -1.04 9.48 0.31
CA LYS A 13 -1.86 8.28 0.44
C LYS A 13 -0.99 7.10 0.83
N ALA A 14 -1.57 6.16 1.56
CA ALA A 14 -0.93 4.90 1.91
C ALA A 14 -1.96 3.77 1.86
N VAL A 15 -1.52 2.60 1.42
CA VAL A 15 -2.32 1.36 1.39
C VAL A 15 -1.47 0.25 2.02
N ALA A 16 -2.07 -0.52 2.91
CA ALA A 16 -1.47 -1.68 3.55
C ALA A 16 -2.03 -2.95 2.92
N LEU A 17 -1.13 -3.81 2.46
CA LEU A 17 -1.44 -5.09 1.82
C LEU A 17 -1.07 -6.25 2.74
N ARG A 18 -1.84 -7.33 2.67
CA ARG A 18 -1.51 -8.63 3.26
C ARG A 18 -1.60 -9.71 2.20
N TYR A 19 -0.67 -10.66 2.23
CA TYR A 19 -0.74 -11.85 1.42
C TYR A 19 -0.19 -13.04 2.21
N ASP A 20 -1.01 -14.07 2.38
CA ASP A 20 -0.61 -15.37 2.91
C ASP A 20 -0.81 -16.41 1.79
N PRO A 21 0.26 -16.83 1.07
CA PRO A 21 0.14 -17.72 -0.08
C PRO A 21 -0.33 -19.14 0.29
N GLU A 22 -0.27 -19.54 1.56
CA GLU A 22 -0.76 -20.85 2.00
C GLU A 22 -2.27 -20.86 2.25
N LYS A 23 -2.87 -19.68 2.49
CA LYS A 23 -4.27 -19.54 2.90
C LYS A 23 -5.12 -18.70 1.95
N GLU A 24 -4.49 -17.85 1.14
CA GLU A 24 -5.16 -16.87 0.31
C GLU A 24 -4.69 -17.00 -1.14
N ALA A 25 -5.65 -17.08 -2.07
CA ALA A 25 -5.37 -17.13 -3.50
C ALA A 25 -4.93 -15.77 -4.08
N SER A 26 -5.17 -14.67 -3.36
CA SER A 26 -4.84 -13.32 -3.77
C SER A 26 -4.48 -12.42 -2.58
N PRO A 27 -3.62 -11.41 -2.78
CA PRO A 27 -3.37 -10.37 -1.79
C PRO A 27 -4.62 -9.53 -1.51
N LYS A 28 -4.72 -9.00 -0.29
CA LYS A 28 -5.86 -8.18 0.15
C LYS A 28 -5.41 -6.84 0.72
N ILE A 29 -6.26 -5.84 0.59
CA ILE A 29 -6.09 -4.55 1.27
C ILE A 29 -6.66 -4.66 2.68
N VAL A 30 -5.78 -4.47 3.66
CA VAL A 30 -6.12 -4.51 5.10
C VAL A 30 -6.15 -3.12 5.74
N GLY A 31 -5.70 -2.09 5.02
CA GLY A 31 -5.77 -0.70 5.48
C GLY A 31 -5.52 0.29 4.34
N LYS A 32 -6.16 1.46 4.40
CA LYS A 32 -5.94 2.58 3.47
C LYS A 32 -6.12 3.91 4.19
N GLY A 33 -5.39 4.94 3.77
CA GLY A 33 -5.48 6.26 4.38
C GLY A 33 -4.96 7.39 3.49
N ALA A 34 -5.40 8.61 3.80
CA ALA A 34 -4.93 9.84 3.17
C ALA A 34 -4.60 10.91 4.22
N GLY A 35 -3.69 11.82 3.88
CA GLY A 35 -3.23 12.88 4.78
C GLY A 35 -2.69 12.30 6.09
N LEU A 36 -3.20 12.79 7.22
CA LEU A 36 -2.80 12.35 8.56
C LEU A 36 -2.96 10.84 8.78
N LEU A 37 -3.96 10.20 8.16
CA LEU A 37 -4.14 8.76 8.30
C LEU A 37 -3.06 7.97 7.54
N ALA A 38 -2.63 8.48 6.38
CA ALA A 38 -1.52 7.89 5.63
C ALA A 38 -0.21 8.01 6.41
N GLU A 39 0.02 9.16 7.07
CA GLU A 39 1.20 9.36 7.91
C GLU A 39 1.23 8.38 9.09
N LYS A 40 0.11 8.19 9.79
CA LYS A 40 -0.01 7.20 10.88
C LYS A 40 0.22 5.77 10.40
N LEU A 41 -0.28 5.41 9.22
CA LEU A 41 -0.05 4.10 8.60
C LEU A 41 1.45 3.86 8.36
N LEU A 42 2.15 4.84 7.80
CA LEU A 42 3.59 4.76 7.55
C LEU A 42 4.40 4.70 8.84
N GLU A 43 4.00 5.46 9.88
CA GLU A 43 4.61 5.40 11.21
C GLU A 43 4.47 4.01 11.83
N LEU A 44 3.26 3.42 11.77
CA LEU A 44 3.02 2.07 12.26
C LEU A 44 3.82 1.03 11.49
N ALA A 45 3.87 1.12 10.16
CA ALA A 45 4.66 0.23 9.32
C ALA A 45 6.14 0.26 9.71
N LYS A 46 6.73 1.45 9.90
CA LYS A 46 8.11 1.61 10.39
C LYS A 46 8.30 0.99 11.77
N LYS A 47 7.39 1.26 12.71
CA LYS A 47 7.45 0.73 14.09
C LYS A 47 7.44 -0.81 14.13
N HIS A 48 6.71 -1.43 13.21
CA HIS A 48 6.58 -2.88 13.12
C HIS A 48 7.51 -3.52 12.07
N ASN A 49 8.48 -2.77 11.53
CA ASN A 49 9.41 -3.23 10.48
C ASN A 49 8.69 -3.83 9.25
N ILE A 50 7.52 -3.29 8.91
CA ILE A 50 6.80 -3.65 7.69
C ILE A 50 7.45 -2.92 6.51
N PRO A 51 7.82 -3.61 5.42
CA PRO A 51 8.41 -2.99 4.23
C PRO A 51 7.49 -1.90 3.65
N ILE A 52 8.09 -0.76 3.31
CA ILE A 52 7.40 0.36 2.67
C ILE A 52 7.96 0.53 1.26
N HIS A 53 7.06 0.53 0.28
CA HIS A 53 7.38 0.81 -1.11
C HIS A 53 6.64 2.08 -1.55
N GLU A 54 7.37 3.03 -2.13
CA GLU A 54 6.81 4.31 -2.58
C GLU A 54 6.54 4.26 -4.08
N ASP A 55 5.25 4.15 -4.43
CA ASP A 55 4.77 4.19 -5.81
C ASP A 55 3.46 4.97 -5.86
N SER A 56 3.49 6.14 -6.50
CA SER A 56 2.34 7.06 -6.55
C SER A 56 1.21 6.52 -7.45
N ASP A 57 1.53 5.80 -8.51
CA ASP A 57 0.54 5.28 -9.46
C ASP A 57 -0.18 4.07 -8.85
N LEU A 58 0.58 3.16 -8.26
CA LEU A 58 0.03 1.99 -7.58
C LEU A 58 -0.83 2.39 -6.38
N VAL A 59 -0.38 3.32 -5.55
CA VAL A 59 -1.18 3.82 -4.43
C VAL A 59 -2.47 4.49 -4.93
N ASN A 60 -2.44 5.20 -6.05
CA ASN A 60 -3.64 5.80 -6.63
C ASN A 60 -4.64 4.77 -7.18
N ILE A 61 -4.17 3.63 -7.68
CA ILE A 61 -5.02 2.52 -8.10
C ILE A 61 -5.61 1.83 -6.87
N LEU A 62 -4.75 1.36 -5.95
CA LEU A 62 -5.16 0.57 -4.79
C LEU A 62 -6.02 1.37 -3.81
N SER A 63 -5.80 2.68 -3.68
CA SER A 63 -6.62 3.53 -2.79
C SER A 63 -8.08 3.66 -3.22
N LYS A 64 -8.42 3.26 -4.46
CA LYS A 64 -9.80 3.24 -4.97
C LYS A 64 -10.55 1.94 -4.62
N LEU A 65 -9.86 0.90 -4.18
CA LEU A 65 -10.45 -0.39 -3.81
C LEU A 65 -10.98 -0.34 -2.38
N GLU A 66 -12.03 -1.10 -2.07
CA GLU A 66 -12.54 -1.20 -0.70
C GLU A 66 -11.70 -2.11 0.18
N LEU A 67 -11.80 -1.90 1.50
CA LEU A 67 -11.12 -2.76 2.47
C LEU A 67 -11.67 -4.18 2.36
N ASN A 68 -10.77 -5.17 2.37
CA ASN A 68 -11.08 -6.60 2.21
C ASN A 68 -11.68 -6.99 0.86
N GLU A 69 -11.73 -6.10 -0.12
CA GLU A 69 -12.00 -6.52 -1.50
C GLU A 69 -10.81 -7.28 -2.08
N GLU A 70 -11.13 -8.26 -2.91
CA GLU A 70 -10.14 -8.88 -3.77
C GLU A 70 -9.64 -7.85 -4.78
N ILE A 71 -8.32 -7.86 -5.00
CA ILE A 71 -7.71 -6.98 -5.98
C ILE A 71 -8.23 -7.38 -7.37
N PRO A 72 -8.66 -6.46 -8.24
CA PRO A 72 -9.13 -6.82 -9.57
C PRO A 72 -7.96 -7.31 -10.44
N PRO A 73 -8.20 -8.19 -11.43
CA PRO A 73 -7.14 -8.72 -12.30
C PRO A 73 -6.28 -7.63 -12.97
N ALA A 74 -6.89 -6.48 -13.29
CA ALA A 74 -6.20 -5.34 -13.88
C ALA A 74 -5.11 -4.74 -12.97
N ALA A 75 -5.18 -4.95 -11.66
CA ALA A 75 -4.20 -4.48 -10.68
C ALA A 75 -3.23 -5.59 -10.20
N TYR A 76 -3.41 -6.85 -10.64
CA TYR A 76 -2.55 -7.96 -10.23
C TYR A 76 -1.10 -7.79 -10.65
N ILE A 77 -0.84 -7.29 -11.85
CA ILE A 77 0.54 -7.11 -12.36
C ILE A 77 1.33 -6.18 -11.44
N ALA A 78 0.77 -5.01 -11.11
CA ALA A 78 1.45 -4.03 -10.28
C ALA A 78 1.63 -4.50 -8.82
N VAL A 79 0.67 -5.28 -8.29
CA VAL A 79 0.81 -5.91 -6.96
C VAL A 79 1.88 -7.01 -6.98
N ALA A 80 1.94 -7.81 -8.05
CA ALA A 80 2.96 -8.84 -8.22
C ALA A 80 4.37 -8.24 -8.28
N GLU A 81 4.53 -7.07 -8.90
CA GLU A 81 5.81 -6.33 -8.91
C GLU A 81 6.25 -5.89 -7.51
N VAL A 82 5.34 -5.40 -6.67
CA VAL A 82 5.64 -5.06 -5.27
C VAL A 82 5.97 -6.30 -4.45
N LEU A 83 5.23 -7.39 -4.61
CA LEU A 83 5.55 -8.65 -3.95
C LEU A 83 6.91 -9.17 -4.38
N ALA A 84 7.23 -9.12 -5.68
CA ALA A 84 8.53 -9.52 -6.20
C ALA A 84 9.66 -8.63 -5.65
N PHE A 85 9.42 -7.32 -5.49
CA PHE A 85 10.35 -6.43 -4.80
C PHE A 85 10.58 -6.87 -3.35
N ILE A 86 9.51 -7.12 -2.58
CA ILE A 86 9.61 -7.61 -1.20
C ILE A 86 10.41 -8.92 -1.16
N TYR A 87 10.10 -9.91 -2.00
CA TYR A 87 10.84 -11.18 -2.04
C TYR A 87 12.32 -11.00 -2.38
N ARG A 88 12.66 -10.09 -3.30
CA ARG A 88 14.07 -9.76 -3.61
C ARG A 88 14.77 -9.10 -2.42
N THR A 89 14.09 -8.20 -1.71
CA THR A 89 14.63 -7.53 -0.53
C THR A 89 14.73 -8.48 0.68
N ASN A 90 13.82 -9.45 0.81
CA ASN A 90 13.82 -10.45 1.88
C ASN A 90 14.75 -11.64 1.62
N LYS A 91 15.16 -11.89 0.37
CA LYS A 91 16.16 -12.91 -0.02
C LYS A 91 17.58 -12.65 0.52
N SER A 92 17.77 -11.63 1.35
CA SER A 92 18.97 -11.47 2.19
C SER A 92 18.92 -12.25 3.51
N TYR A 93 17.89 -13.07 3.78
CA TYR A 93 17.97 -14.11 4.81
C TYR A 93 18.38 -15.45 4.19
N PRO A 94 19.58 -15.98 4.51
CA PRO A 94 20.02 -17.27 4.02
C PRO A 94 19.17 -18.39 4.61
N SER A 95 19.05 -19.47 3.83
CA SER A 95 18.58 -20.79 4.28
C SER A 95 19.47 -21.35 5.39
#